data_AF-A0A838FT81-F1
#
_entry.id   AF-A0A838FT81-F1
#
_cell.length_a   1.000
_cell.length_b   1.000
_cell.length_c   1.000
_cell.angle_alpha   90.00
_cell.angle_beta   90.00
_cell.angle_gamma   90.00
#
_symmetry.space_group_name_H-M   'P 1'
#
loop_
_entity.id
_entity.type
_entity.pdbx_description
1 polymer ?
#
loop_
_entity_poly.entity_id
_entity_poly.type
_entity_poly.pdbx_seq_one_letter_code
_entity_poly.pdbx_strand_id
1 'polypeptide(L)'
;MATSAPGALPDFADPIANHARSDLPLLVDDMTVSAALDRIRAEGVGERVIYFYAVDQNRKLTGVVPTRRLLTAPLEARVSEIMIP
;
A
#
# COMPACT_ATOMS: atom_id res chain seq x y z
N MET A 1 -20.32 25.68 0.90
CA MET A 1 -19.69 25.88 -0.42
C MET A 1 -18.70 27.01 -0.28
N ALA A 2 -17.41 26.70 -0.11
CA ALA A 2 -16.36 27.70 -0.10
C ALA A 2 -15.46 27.43 -1.31
N THR A 3 -15.51 28.37 -2.25
CA THR A 3 -14.73 28.41 -3.47
C THR A 3 -13.28 28.77 -3.10
N SER A 4 -12.32 27.87 -3.31
CA SER A 4 -10.90 28.18 -3.14
C SER A 4 -10.33 28.79 -4.42
N ALA A 5 -9.71 29.96 -4.28
CA ALA A 5 -8.99 30.65 -5.34
C ALA A 5 -7.71 29.87 -5.74
N PRO A 6 -7.27 29.91 -7.01
CA PRO A 6 -6.05 29.24 -7.43
C PRO A 6 -4.84 29.99 -6.86
N GLY A 7 -4.06 29.31 -6.00
CA GLY A 7 -2.79 29.83 -5.46
C GLY A 7 -2.71 30.03 -3.95
N ALA A 8 -3.75 29.69 -3.18
CA ALA A 8 -3.64 29.64 -1.73
C ALA A 8 -2.77 28.43 -1.31
N LEU A 9 -1.80 28.66 -0.40
CA LEU A 9 -1.05 27.58 0.22
C LEU A 9 -2.03 26.59 0.88
N PRO A 10 -1.78 25.27 0.82
CA PRO A 10 -2.63 24.27 1.46
C PRO A 10 -2.79 24.59 2.96
N ASP A 11 -3.97 24.32 3.49
CA ASP A 11 -4.16 24.34 4.94
C ASP A 11 -3.43 23.15 5.56
N PHE A 12 -2.28 23.40 6.18
CA PHE A 12 -1.46 22.38 6.82
C PHE A 12 -2.06 21.82 8.11
N ALA A 13 -3.13 22.43 8.64
CA ALA A 13 -3.88 21.92 9.79
C ALA A 13 -5.04 21.01 9.39
N ASP A 14 -5.40 20.95 8.12
CA ASP A 14 -6.46 20.05 7.63
C ASP A 14 -6.03 18.59 7.82
N PRO A 15 -6.90 17.70 8.36
CA PRO A 15 -6.54 16.31 8.54
C PRO A 15 -6.12 15.63 7.22
N ILE A 16 -4.85 15.22 7.12
CA ILE A 16 -4.54 13.79 7.02
C ILE A 16 -5.46 12.97 6.09
N ALA A 17 -6.43 12.35 6.76
CA ALA A 17 -7.41 11.43 6.21
C ALA A 17 -8.24 12.00 5.05
N ASN A 18 -8.45 13.33 5.00
CA ASN A 18 -9.21 13.97 3.92
C ASN A 18 -8.45 13.97 2.58
N HIS A 19 -7.11 13.84 2.64
CA HIS A 19 -6.22 13.86 1.48
C HIS A 19 -5.64 12.47 1.15
N ALA A 20 -5.85 11.50 2.03
CA ALA A 20 -5.37 10.14 1.88
C ALA A 20 -6.25 9.34 0.91
N ARG A 21 -5.62 8.57 0.03
CA ARG A 21 -6.31 7.57 -0.79
C ARG A 21 -6.72 6.38 0.07
N SER A 22 -7.97 5.92 -0.08
CA SER A 22 -8.51 4.75 0.62
C SER A 22 -8.44 3.45 -0.18
N ASP A 23 -8.15 3.54 -1.48
CA ASP A 23 -8.13 2.45 -2.45
C ASP A 23 -6.71 1.90 -2.68
N LEU A 24 -5.98 1.69 -1.58
CA LEU A 24 -4.61 1.20 -1.62
C LEU A 24 -4.58 -0.34 -1.68
N PRO A 25 -3.70 -0.95 -2.50
CA PRO A 25 -3.57 -2.39 -2.55
C PRO A 25 -2.90 -2.89 -1.27
N LEU A 26 -3.64 -3.69 -0.50
CA LEU A 26 -3.18 -4.34 0.73
C LEU A 26 -2.64 -5.73 0.44
N LEU A 27 -1.72 -6.23 1.27
CA LEU A 27 -1.28 -7.63 1.30
C LEU A 27 -1.44 -8.14 2.73
N VAL A 28 -1.86 -9.39 2.89
CA VAL A 28 -1.88 -10.04 4.21
C VAL A 28 -0.47 -10.55 4.51
N ASP A 29 0.02 -10.33 5.71
CA ASP A 29 1.41 -10.64 6.08
C ASP A 29 1.78 -12.14 6.04
N ASP A 30 0.80 -13.03 6.20
CA ASP A 30 0.96 -14.48 6.17
C ASP A 30 0.93 -15.11 4.77
N MET A 31 0.59 -14.33 3.72
CA MET A 31 0.56 -14.83 2.35
C MET A 31 1.98 -15.04 1.80
N THR A 32 2.11 -16.00 0.88
CA THR A 32 3.36 -16.20 0.13
C THR A 32 3.55 -15.12 -0.93
N VAL A 33 4.80 -14.93 -1.38
CA VAL A 33 5.11 -14.01 -2.49
C VAL A 33 4.36 -14.39 -3.76
N SER A 34 4.20 -15.68 -4.06
CA SER A 34 3.39 -16.11 -5.22
C SER A 34 1.95 -15.61 -5.13
N ALA A 35 1.31 -15.83 -3.99
CA ALA A 35 -0.07 -15.39 -3.76
C ALA A 35 -0.20 -13.86 -3.83
N ALA A 36 0.79 -13.13 -3.32
CA ALA A 36 0.86 -11.68 -3.43
C ALA A 36 0.92 -11.22 -4.89
N LEU A 37 1.80 -11.82 -5.70
CA LEU A 37 1.93 -11.48 -7.12
C LEU A 37 0.66 -11.79 -7.92
N ASP A 38 -0.01 -12.91 -7.64
CA ASP A 38 -1.27 -13.28 -8.30
C ASP A 38 -2.39 -12.30 -7.95
N ARG A 39 -2.51 -11.91 -6.67
CA ARG A 39 -3.45 -10.88 -6.22
C ARG A 39 -3.18 -9.53 -6.91
N ILE A 40 -1.92 -9.11 -7.00
CA ILE A 40 -1.52 -7.86 -7.67
C ILE A 40 -1.92 -7.88 -9.15
N ARG A 41 -1.74 -9.01 -9.84
CA ARG A 41 -2.15 -9.16 -11.25
C ARG A 41 -3.66 -9.15 -11.43
N ALA A 42 -4.40 -9.73 -10.50
CA ALA A 42 -5.86 -9.80 -10.55
C ALA A 42 -6.53 -8.46 -10.26
N GLU A 43 -6.04 -7.73 -9.25
CA GLU A 43 -6.60 -6.43 -8.85
C GLU A 43 -6.06 -5.27 -9.70
N GLY A 44 -4.87 -5.47 -10.29
CA GLY A 44 -4.13 -4.42 -10.97
C GLY A 44 -3.45 -3.47 -9.99
N VAL A 45 -2.38 -2.85 -10.44
CA VAL A 45 -1.74 -1.72 -9.75
C VAL A 45 -2.00 -0.50 -10.61
N GLY A 46 -2.74 0.48 -10.09
CA GLY A 46 -2.91 1.77 -10.77
C GLY A 46 -1.56 2.42 -11.09
N GLU A 47 -1.55 3.48 -11.90
CA GLU A 47 -0.34 4.03 -12.57
C GLU A 47 0.86 4.44 -11.67
N ARG A 48 0.77 4.40 -10.33
CA ARG A 48 1.78 4.97 -9.42
C ARG A 48 2.09 4.17 -8.15
N VAL A 49 1.68 2.91 -8.04
CA VAL A 49 1.94 2.16 -6.80
C VAL A 49 3.39 1.67 -6.77
N ILE A 50 4.20 2.26 -5.89
CA ILE A 50 5.58 1.83 -5.62
C ILE A 50 5.63 0.83 -4.44
N TYR A 51 4.67 0.92 -3.52
CA TYR A 51 4.64 0.20 -2.25
C TYR A 51 3.29 -0.44 -1.99
N PHE A 52 3.32 -1.63 -1.42
CA PHE A 52 2.17 -2.32 -0.87
C PHE A 52 2.21 -2.24 0.65
N TYR A 53 1.04 -2.26 1.28
CA TYR A 53 0.93 -2.25 2.74
C TYR A 53 0.63 -3.67 3.23
N ALA A 54 1.45 -4.17 4.14
CA ALA A 54 1.23 -5.45 4.82
C ALA A 54 0.32 -5.22 6.03
N VAL A 55 -0.72 -6.04 6.16
CA VAL A 55 -1.64 -5.98 7.29
C VAL A 55 -1.80 -7.35 7.94
N ASP A 56 -2.09 -7.33 9.24
CA ASP A 56 -2.47 -8.52 9.99
C ASP A 56 -3.94 -8.93 9.72
N GLN A 57 -4.38 -10.01 10.36
CA GLN A 57 -5.76 -10.51 10.29
C GLN A 57 -6.81 -9.52 10.80
N ASN A 58 -6.42 -8.55 11.63
CA ASN A 58 -7.29 -7.48 12.14
C ASN A 58 -7.22 -6.22 11.28
N ARG A 59 -6.59 -6.30 10.09
CA ARG A 59 -6.33 -5.17 9.18
C ARG A 59 -5.47 -4.06 9.79
N LYS A 60 -4.65 -4.37 10.78
CA LYS A 60 -3.66 -3.43 11.31
C LYS A 60 -2.43 -3.44 10.42
N LEU A 61 -1.90 -2.26 10.11
CA LEU A 61 -0.66 -2.11 9.36
C LEU A 61 0.50 -2.73 10.14
N THR A 62 1.18 -3.70 9.54
CA THR A 62 2.35 -4.40 10.11
C THR A 62 3.64 -4.12 9.35
N GLY A 63 3.56 -3.50 8.17
CA GLY A 63 4.73 -3.05 7.44
C GLY A 63 4.42 -2.60 6.01
N VAL A 64 5.47 -2.31 5.24
CA VAL A 64 5.40 -1.97 3.82
C VAL A 64 6.27 -2.91 2.98
N VAL A 65 5.78 -3.29 1.81
CA VAL A 65 6.47 -4.18 0.87
C VAL A 65 6.80 -3.39 -0.39
N PRO A 66 8.08 -3.05 -0.62
CA PRO A 66 8.51 -2.46 -1.89
C PRO A 66 8.34 -3.46 -3.03
N THR A 67 7.87 -2.98 -4.18
CA THR A 67 7.68 -3.83 -5.38
C THR A 67 8.96 -4.61 -5.75
N ARG A 68 10.14 -3.99 -5.61
CA ARG A 68 11.41 -4.68 -5.88
C ARG A 68 11.61 -5.94 -5.04
N ARG A 69 11.20 -5.94 -3.76
CA ARG A 69 11.35 -7.11 -2.88
C ARG A 69 10.42 -8.24 -3.30
N LEU A 70 9.20 -7.94 -3.73
CA LEU A 70 8.29 -8.93 -4.31
C LEU A 70 8.87 -9.59 -5.57
N LEU A 71 9.54 -8.80 -6.42
CA LEU A 71 10.11 -9.30 -7.68
C LEU A 71 11.39 -10.14 -7.49
N THR A 72 12.11 -9.98 -6.38
CA THR A 72 13.40 -10.65 -6.15
C THR A 72 13.35 -11.75 -5.10
N ALA A 73 12.28 -11.84 -4.32
CA ALA A 73 12.16 -12.83 -3.26
C ALA A 73 11.75 -14.22 -3.78
N PRO A 74 12.08 -15.30 -3.05
CA PRO A 74 11.54 -16.62 -3.34
C PRO A 74 10.00 -16.60 -3.28
N LEU A 75 9.35 -17.33 -4.18
CA LEU A 75 7.88 -17.37 -4.27
C LEU A 75 7.20 -17.91 -3.00
N GLU A 76 7.91 -18.75 -2.25
CA GLU A 76 7.40 -19.39 -1.03
C GLU A 76 7.69 -18.58 0.24
N ALA A 77 8.51 -17.53 0.15
CA ALA A 77 8.74 -16.65 1.29
C ALA A 77 7.43 -15.96 1.68
N ARG A 78 7.22 -15.73 2.98
CA ARG A 78 6.07 -14.96 3.44
C ARG A 78 6.29 -13.46 3.25
N VAL A 79 5.20 -12.72 3.08
CA VAL A 79 5.23 -11.25 3.04
C VAL A 79 5.91 -10.67 4.29
N SER A 80 5.63 -11.24 5.47
CA SER A 80 6.27 -10.85 6.73
C SER A 80 7.80 -10.92 6.73
N GLU A 81 8.40 -11.77 5.89
CA GLU A 81 9.85 -11.95 5.81
C GLU A 81 10.53 -10.90 4.91
N ILE A 82 9.77 -10.29 3.99
CA ILE A 82 10.29 -9.35 3.00
C ILE A 82 9.79 -7.92 3.22
N MET A 83 8.84 -7.70 4.12
CA MET A 83 8.35 -6.36 4.45
C MET A 83 9.39 -5.54 5.22
N ILE A 84 9.15 -4.23 5.28
CA ILE A 84 9.83 -3.30 6.18
C ILE A 84 8.81 -3.00 7.29
N PRO A 85 9.11 -3.33 8.56
CA PRO A 85 8.19 -3.08 9.68
C PRO A 85 8.02 -1.60 9.97
#